data_AF-A0A4R1KCV9-F1
#
_entry.id   AF-A0A4R1KCV9-F1
#
_cell.length_a   1.000
_cell.length_b   1.000
_cell.length_c   1.000
_cell.angle_alpha   90.00
_cell.angle_beta   90.00
_cell.angle_gamma   90.00
#
_symmetry.space_group_name_H-M   'P 1'
#
loop_
_entity.id
_entity.type
_entity.pdbx_description
1 polymer ?
#
loop_
_entity_poly.entity_id
_entity_poly.type
_entity_poly.pdbx_seq_one_letter_code
_entity_poly.pdbx_strand_id
1 'polypeptide(L)'
;MKKLLIPYLLAAVSAFLLTLASPGIDLWFLAYFALVPVLIGASGNRRPWLVFFTFAFLYYSYNLRWVETSVSYFGGAPSVVGYLLVGVFSAVLALFWAGFGWIYARRPSASILAATVIVALEVLRANVFTGFPWLYLGHTQTSFLPAFQAADLGGEYLITLVVAYFNLALAAFVRDRNTNSISIAFVLVVAVFSYGFLAKGREYNHEILKTRIIQPAYKQTDKWNKDKEAEVILQVSEMIRNSAPQNYDLLVLPESVYPNMMNRDFAGYRLMSIVSEITPVLAGVIRNNGKVEDREYFNSVYLFDGKDVQTYDKRKLVPFGEYFPMGSLFKPIDYYFFKGAEDFSAGREPTVFSHEKIKAAPMVCYESAYSNLVRPQIDAGANMIAVVTNDSWFGDTQGPYQHMAVDIMRAVEYRRSVVRAAQTGVSACIDPDGTIQAELGLNKAGYLDCEVKTVTAKSIFSVTGYLWLVLLIAGIFIYERRQRLIK
;
A
#
# COMPACT_ATOMS: atom_id res chain seq x y z
N MET A 1 -39.09 9.11 -13.84
CA MET A 1 -38.23 8.00 -13.32
C MET A 1 -36.95 7.79 -14.13
N LYS A 2 -36.98 7.55 -15.45
CA LYS A 2 -35.77 7.32 -16.27
C LYS A 2 -34.66 8.39 -16.12
N LYS A 3 -35.00 9.68 -16.19
CA LYS A 3 -34.03 10.80 -16.01
C LYS A 3 -33.39 10.87 -14.62
N LEU A 4 -34.02 10.29 -13.58
CA LEU A 4 -33.48 10.28 -12.21
C LEU A 4 -32.50 9.11 -11.98
N LEU A 5 -32.65 8.00 -12.70
CA LEU A 5 -31.86 6.78 -12.48
C LEU A 5 -30.57 6.72 -13.31
N ILE A 6 -30.55 7.35 -14.49
CA ILE A 6 -29.39 7.36 -15.39
C ILE A 6 -28.08 7.77 -14.68
N PRO A 7 -28.02 8.84 -13.87
CA PRO A 7 -26.80 9.20 -13.16
C PRO A 7 -26.23 8.10 -12.25
N TYR A 8 -27.09 7.35 -11.58
CA TYR A 8 -26.69 6.27 -10.69
C TYR A 8 -26.26 5.01 -11.45
N LEU A 9 -26.87 4.75 -12.61
CA LEU A 9 -26.39 3.72 -13.53
C LEU A 9 -24.98 4.05 -14.05
N LEU A 10 -24.74 5.30 -14.44
CA LEU A 10 -23.39 5.75 -14.85
C LEU A 10 -22.38 5.69 -13.71
N ALA A 11 -22.80 5.98 -12.47
CA ALA A 11 -21.99 5.79 -11.27
C ALA A 11 -21.60 4.31 -11.08
N ALA A 12 -22.55 3.38 -11.26
CA ALA A 12 -22.28 1.94 -11.20
C ALA A 12 -21.35 1.46 -12.32
N VAL A 13 -21.52 1.95 -13.56
CA VAL A 13 -20.60 1.66 -14.68
C VAL A 13 -19.19 2.15 -14.34
N SER A 14 -19.07 3.34 -13.76
CA SER A 14 -17.76 3.88 -13.37
C SER A 14 -17.10 3.03 -12.28
N ALA A 15 -17.87 2.57 -11.30
CA ALA A 15 -17.39 1.71 -10.23
C ALA A 15 -16.90 0.36 -10.79
N PHE A 16 -17.65 -0.20 -11.74
CA PHE A 16 -17.28 -1.43 -12.44
C PHE A 16 -15.98 -1.27 -13.24
N LEU A 17 -15.88 -0.23 -14.09
CA LEU A 17 -14.69 0.05 -14.89
C LEU A 17 -13.46 0.28 -14.02
N LEU A 18 -13.59 1.04 -12.92
CA LEU A 18 -12.47 1.29 -12.02
C LEU A 18 -12.05 0.01 -11.29
N THR A 19 -13.01 -0.83 -10.88
CA THR A 19 -12.73 -2.14 -10.27
C THR A 19 -11.93 -3.05 -11.21
N LEU A 20 -12.28 -3.08 -12.50
CA LEU A 20 -11.51 -3.85 -13.48
C LEU A 20 -10.09 -3.31 -13.67
N ALA A 21 -9.89 -2.01 -13.51
CA ALA A 21 -8.57 -1.38 -13.59
C ALA A 21 -7.73 -1.54 -12.32
N SER A 22 -8.36 -1.87 -11.18
CA SER A 22 -7.68 -1.97 -9.89
C SER A 22 -6.76 -3.19 -9.79
N PRO A 23 -5.73 -3.12 -8.92
CA PRO A 23 -4.83 -4.24 -8.65
C PRO A 23 -5.54 -5.56 -8.37
N GLY A 24 -5.09 -6.62 -9.02
CA GLY A 24 -5.66 -7.97 -8.95
C GLY A 24 -6.55 -8.35 -10.15
N ILE A 25 -7.10 -7.36 -10.87
CA ILE A 25 -7.70 -7.57 -12.21
C ILE A 25 -6.84 -6.90 -13.29
N ASP A 26 -6.22 -5.76 -12.95
CA ASP A 26 -5.07 -5.21 -13.66
C ASP A 26 -5.31 -4.75 -15.11
N LEU A 27 -6.57 -4.49 -15.49
CA LEU A 27 -6.92 -3.85 -16.78
C LEU A 27 -6.68 -2.33 -16.72
N TRP A 28 -5.43 -1.93 -16.46
CA TRP A 28 -4.98 -0.56 -16.14
C TRP A 28 -5.53 0.52 -17.08
N PHE A 29 -5.67 0.21 -18.37
CA PHE A 29 -6.10 1.17 -19.39
C PHE A 29 -7.54 1.63 -19.16
N LEU A 30 -8.38 0.81 -18.50
CA LEU A 30 -9.75 1.17 -18.17
C LEU A 30 -9.81 2.34 -17.17
N ALA A 31 -8.77 2.56 -16.36
CA ALA A 31 -8.73 3.68 -15.42
C ALA A 31 -8.83 5.04 -16.12
N TYR A 32 -8.32 5.18 -17.35
CA TYR A 32 -8.42 6.40 -18.16
C TYR A 32 -9.85 6.70 -18.67
N PHE A 33 -10.75 5.73 -18.58
CA PHE A 33 -12.15 5.86 -18.99
C PHE A 33 -13.12 5.71 -17.82
N ALA A 34 -12.67 5.19 -16.69
CA ALA A 34 -13.51 4.74 -15.59
C ALA A 34 -14.31 5.86 -14.93
N LEU A 35 -13.79 7.08 -14.85
CA LEU A 35 -14.51 8.19 -14.20
C LEU A 35 -15.40 8.99 -15.17
N VAL A 36 -15.26 8.78 -16.48
CA VAL A 36 -16.03 9.51 -17.51
C VAL A 36 -17.55 9.37 -17.30
N PRO A 37 -18.12 8.17 -17.08
CA PRO A 37 -19.56 8.02 -16.93
C PRO A 37 -20.09 8.77 -15.69
N VAL A 38 -19.45 8.68 -14.53
CA VAL A 38 -19.87 9.37 -13.30
C VAL A 38 -19.74 10.89 -13.43
N LEU A 39 -18.69 11.38 -14.11
CA LEU A 39 -18.51 12.81 -14.42
C LEU A 39 -19.65 13.36 -15.30
N ILE A 40 -20.09 12.58 -16.30
CA ILE A 40 -21.23 12.93 -17.16
C ILE A 40 -22.53 12.87 -16.35
N GLY A 41 -22.77 11.79 -15.61
CA GLY A 41 -23.99 11.59 -14.82
C GLY A 41 -24.18 12.61 -13.70
N ALA A 42 -23.08 13.11 -13.13
CA ALA A 42 -23.10 14.17 -12.12
C ALA A 42 -23.30 15.57 -12.73
N SER A 43 -22.92 15.79 -14.00
CA SER A 43 -23.08 17.08 -14.68
C SER A 43 -24.56 17.42 -14.84
N GLY A 44 -25.01 18.52 -14.22
CA GLY A 44 -26.42 18.94 -14.26
C GLY A 44 -27.37 18.16 -13.34
N ASN A 45 -26.85 17.23 -12.53
CA ASN A 45 -27.65 16.55 -11.51
C ASN A 45 -27.94 17.49 -10.33
N ARG A 46 -29.12 17.39 -9.72
CA ARG A 46 -29.49 18.14 -8.51
C ARG A 46 -28.71 17.71 -7.26
N ARG A 47 -28.21 16.46 -7.22
CA ARG A 47 -27.47 15.86 -6.10
C ARG A 47 -26.19 15.15 -6.59
N PRO A 48 -25.23 15.90 -7.17
CA PRO A 48 -24.02 15.34 -7.77
C PRO A 48 -23.12 14.66 -6.74
N TRP A 49 -23.09 15.17 -5.50
CA TRP A 49 -22.42 14.54 -4.38
C TRP A 49 -22.94 13.11 -4.13
N LEU A 50 -24.24 12.86 -4.28
CA LEU A 50 -24.85 11.54 -4.06
C LEU A 50 -24.53 10.57 -5.22
N VAL A 51 -24.38 11.08 -6.44
CA VAL A 51 -23.93 10.29 -7.59
C VAL A 51 -22.50 9.80 -7.39
N PHE A 52 -21.58 10.70 -6.99
CA PHE A 52 -20.20 10.33 -6.66
C PHE A 52 -20.10 9.45 -5.41
N PHE A 53 -20.94 9.71 -4.39
CA PHE A 53 -21.05 8.83 -3.23
C PHE A 53 -21.43 7.42 -3.67
N THR A 54 -22.45 7.28 -4.52
CA THR A 54 -22.91 5.96 -5.01
C THR A 54 -21.81 5.24 -5.79
N PHE A 55 -21.12 5.94 -6.69
CA PHE A 55 -19.96 5.42 -7.43
C PHE A 55 -18.91 4.86 -6.46
N ALA A 56 -18.44 5.70 -5.53
CA ALA A 56 -17.36 5.34 -4.64
C ALA A 56 -17.76 4.26 -3.63
N PHE A 57 -19.00 4.30 -3.14
CA PHE A 57 -19.54 3.29 -2.25
C PHE A 57 -19.53 1.90 -2.91
N LEU A 58 -20.04 1.79 -4.13
CA LEU A 58 -20.02 0.52 -4.89
C LEU A 58 -18.59 0.05 -5.17
N TYR A 59 -17.71 0.97 -5.58
CA TYR A 59 -16.31 0.67 -5.84
C TYR A 59 -15.60 0.12 -4.60
N TYR A 60 -15.66 0.84 -3.46
CA TYR A 60 -15.00 0.43 -2.23
C TYR A 60 -15.63 -0.82 -1.62
N SER A 61 -16.96 -0.98 -1.64
CA SER A 61 -17.61 -2.17 -1.08
C SER A 61 -17.17 -3.46 -1.76
N TYR A 62 -16.90 -3.41 -3.07
CA TYR A 62 -16.37 -4.56 -3.78
C TYR A 62 -14.86 -4.75 -3.55
N ASN A 63 -14.06 -3.71 -3.77
CA ASN A 63 -12.59 -3.83 -3.72
C ASN A 63 -12.06 -4.02 -2.29
N LEU A 64 -12.81 -3.62 -1.26
CA LEU A 64 -12.49 -3.80 0.16
C LEU A 64 -13.32 -4.90 0.82
N ARG A 65 -13.94 -5.80 0.04
CA ARG A 65 -14.69 -6.95 0.58
C ARG A 65 -13.84 -7.85 1.49
N TRP A 66 -12.52 -7.81 1.31
CA TRP A 66 -11.56 -8.50 2.16
C TRP A 66 -11.62 -8.09 3.63
N VAL A 67 -12.15 -6.90 3.96
CA VAL A 67 -12.39 -6.48 5.35
C VAL A 67 -13.39 -7.40 6.04
N GLU A 68 -14.40 -7.90 5.33
CA GLU A 68 -15.32 -8.90 5.89
C GLU A 68 -14.57 -10.17 6.25
N THR A 69 -13.66 -10.63 5.40
CA THR A 69 -12.85 -11.82 5.67
C THR A 69 -11.96 -11.62 6.90
N SER A 70 -11.30 -10.45 7.03
CA SER A 70 -10.51 -10.13 8.22
C SER A 70 -11.34 -10.15 9.50
N VAL A 71 -12.51 -9.53 9.48
CA VAL A 71 -13.37 -9.36 10.68
C VAL A 71 -14.11 -10.65 11.03
N SER A 72 -14.73 -11.31 10.06
CA SER A 72 -15.66 -12.40 10.32
C SER A 72 -14.98 -13.76 10.30
N TYR A 73 -14.11 -14.02 9.31
CA TYR A 73 -13.43 -15.31 9.23
C TYR A 73 -12.30 -15.42 10.26
N PHE A 74 -11.43 -14.41 10.35
CA PHE A 74 -10.30 -14.45 11.29
C PHE A 74 -10.60 -13.83 12.66
N GLY A 75 -11.39 -12.74 12.70
CA GLY A 75 -11.83 -12.13 13.96
C GLY A 75 -12.96 -12.90 14.67
N GLY A 76 -13.65 -13.80 13.97
CA GLY A 76 -14.72 -14.63 14.53
C GLY A 76 -16.05 -13.88 14.76
N ALA A 77 -16.19 -12.65 14.26
CA ALA A 77 -17.43 -11.90 14.34
C ALA A 77 -18.49 -12.45 13.36
N PRO A 78 -19.80 -12.37 13.67
CA PRO A 78 -20.85 -12.79 12.73
C PRO A 78 -20.72 -12.07 11.37
N SER A 79 -20.94 -12.77 10.26
CA SER A 79 -20.79 -12.20 8.90
C SER A 79 -21.58 -10.91 8.69
N VAL A 80 -22.76 -10.78 9.32
CA VAL A 80 -23.57 -9.55 9.28
C VAL A 80 -22.77 -8.34 9.79
N VAL A 81 -21.96 -8.51 10.84
CA VAL A 81 -21.09 -7.45 11.38
C VAL A 81 -19.96 -7.12 10.39
N GLY A 82 -19.33 -8.13 9.79
CA GLY A 82 -18.29 -7.93 8.78
C GLY A 82 -18.80 -7.14 7.56
N TYR A 83 -19.94 -7.52 6.99
CA TYR A 83 -20.57 -6.77 5.89
C TYR A 83 -21.01 -5.36 6.29
N LEU A 84 -21.53 -5.18 7.51
CA LEU A 84 -21.87 -3.85 8.03
C LEU A 84 -20.62 -2.96 8.11
N LEU A 85 -19.49 -3.48 8.59
CA LEU A 85 -18.23 -2.74 8.65
C LEU A 85 -17.68 -2.41 7.26
N VAL A 86 -17.76 -3.35 6.29
CA VAL A 86 -17.43 -3.04 4.89
C VAL A 86 -18.29 -1.88 4.38
N GLY A 87 -19.60 -1.91 4.65
CA GLY A 87 -20.52 -0.84 4.24
C GLY A 87 -20.18 0.50 4.89
N VAL A 88 -20.00 0.54 6.22
CA VAL A 88 -19.64 1.77 6.94
C VAL A 88 -18.30 2.32 6.46
N PHE A 89 -17.28 1.46 6.33
CA PHE A 89 -15.97 1.87 5.87
C PHE A 89 -16.02 2.42 4.44
N SER A 90 -16.69 1.71 3.53
CA SER A 90 -16.93 2.16 2.15
C SER A 90 -17.68 3.48 2.09
N ALA A 91 -18.67 3.69 2.96
CA ALA A 91 -19.41 4.94 3.04
C ALA A 91 -18.53 6.10 3.47
N VAL A 92 -17.67 5.91 4.49
CA VAL A 92 -16.70 6.93 4.92
C VAL A 92 -15.75 7.29 3.77
N LEU A 93 -15.20 6.31 3.06
CA LEU A 93 -14.33 6.56 1.91
C LEU A 93 -15.08 7.23 0.74
N ALA A 94 -16.37 6.91 0.56
CA ALA A 94 -17.23 7.52 -0.44
C ALA A 94 -17.54 9.00 -0.16
N LEU A 95 -17.43 9.47 1.09
CA LEU A 95 -17.61 10.88 1.43
C LEU A 95 -16.53 11.78 0.79
N PHE A 96 -15.30 11.29 0.62
CA PHE A 96 -14.24 12.04 -0.08
C PHE A 96 -14.65 12.30 -1.54
N TRP A 97 -15.15 11.28 -2.24
CA TRP A 97 -15.67 11.42 -3.61
C TRP A 97 -16.96 12.26 -3.67
N ALA A 98 -17.84 12.15 -2.66
CA ALA A 98 -19.01 13.01 -2.56
C ALA A 98 -18.61 14.49 -2.43
N GLY A 99 -17.55 14.77 -1.66
CA GLY A 99 -16.92 16.09 -1.55
C GLY A 99 -16.41 16.59 -2.89
N PHE A 100 -15.73 15.74 -3.67
CA PHE A 100 -15.35 16.06 -5.05
C PHE A 100 -16.58 16.40 -5.90
N GLY A 101 -17.62 15.56 -5.87
CA GLY A 101 -18.85 15.78 -6.62
C GLY A 101 -19.55 17.11 -6.28
N TRP A 102 -19.51 17.52 -5.02
CA TRP A 102 -20.02 18.82 -4.57
C TRP A 102 -19.20 20.00 -5.10
N ILE A 103 -17.87 19.89 -5.12
CA ILE A 103 -16.97 20.92 -5.68
C ILE A 103 -17.14 20.98 -7.20
N TYR A 104 -17.05 19.84 -7.88
CA TYR A 104 -17.11 19.70 -9.33
C TYR A 104 -18.41 20.26 -9.90
N ALA A 105 -19.55 20.01 -9.25
CA ALA A 105 -20.84 20.46 -9.75
C ALA A 105 -21.04 21.98 -9.76
N ARG A 106 -20.30 22.74 -8.94
CA ARG A 106 -20.37 24.19 -9.00
C ARG A 106 -19.82 24.74 -10.31
N ARG A 107 -18.74 24.12 -10.81
CA ARG A 107 -18.08 24.48 -12.07
C ARG A 107 -17.48 23.23 -12.73
N PRO A 108 -18.32 22.44 -13.44
CA PRO A 108 -17.84 21.25 -14.13
C PRO A 108 -16.80 21.65 -15.19
N SER A 109 -15.53 21.33 -14.95
CA SER A 109 -14.42 21.77 -15.81
C SER A 109 -13.39 20.67 -15.99
N ALA A 110 -12.77 20.65 -17.17
CA ALA A 110 -11.56 19.88 -17.45
C ALA A 110 -10.30 20.70 -17.16
N SER A 111 -10.24 21.29 -15.96
CA SER A 111 -9.08 22.05 -15.50
C SER A 111 -8.12 21.15 -14.73
N ILE A 112 -6.83 21.49 -14.78
CA ILE A 112 -5.82 20.82 -13.95
C ILE A 112 -6.18 21.00 -12.47
N LEU A 113 -6.75 22.15 -12.08
CA LEU A 113 -7.25 22.37 -10.72
C LEU A 113 -8.27 21.30 -10.27
N ALA A 114 -9.22 20.93 -11.13
CA ALA A 114 -10.18 19.87 -10.79
C ALA A 114 -9.50 18.51 -10.58
N ALA A 115 -8.47 18.18 -11.37
CA ALA A 115 -7.66 16.99 -11.16
C ALA A 115 -6.84 17.07 -9.84
N THR A 116 -6.28 18.24 -9.53
CA THR A 116 -5.57 18.50 -8.28
C THR A 116 -6.49 18.36 -7.06
N VAL A 117 -7.79 18.66 -7.17
CA VAL A 117 -8.75 18.40 -6.08
C VAL A 117 -8.90 16.91 -5.80
N ILE A 118 -8.89 16.04 -6.82
CA ILE A 118 -8.90 14.58 -6.62
C ILE A 118 -7.63 14.14 -5.87
N VAL A 119 -6.46 14.62 -6.30
CA VAL A 119 -5.18 14.37 -5.61
C VAL A 119 -5.23 14.85 -4.16
N ALA A 120 -5.73 16.07 -3.91
CA ALA A 120 -5.83 16.62 -2.57
C ALA A 120 -6.76 15.78 -1.66
N LEU A 121 -7.82 15.20 -2.21
CA LEU A 121 -8.69 14.29 -1.47
C LEU A 121 -8.03 12.94 -1.19
N GLU A 122 -7.19 12.42 -2.10
CA GLU A 122 -6.35 11.24 -1.83
C GLU A 122 -5.32 11.50 -0.72
N VAL A 123 -4.67 12.67 -0.75
CA VAL A 123 -3.77 13.15 0.33
C VAL A 123 -4.54 13.26 1.64
N LEU A 124 -5.72 13.89 1.62
CA LEU A 124 -6.54 14.05 2.82
C LEU A 124 -6.94 12.68 3.39
N ARG A 125 -7.38 11.75 2.54
CA ARG A 125 -7.71 10.37 2.92
C ARG A 125 -6.51 9.61 3.48
N ALA A 126 -5.30 9.91 3.02
CA ALA A 126 -4.05 9.32 3.54
C ALA A 126 -3.71 9.77 4.97
N ASN A 127 -4.24 10.91 5.42
CA ASN A 127 -3.77 11.60 6.63
C ASN A 127 -4.86 11.83 7.69
N VAL A 128 -6.13 11.95 7.32
CA VAL A 128 -7.23 12.19 8.27
C VAL A 128 -7.49 10.94 9.12
N PHE A 129 -7.76 11.16 10.42
CA PHE A 129 -7.81 10.11 11.45
C PHE A 129 -6.47 9.35 11.51
N THR A 130 -6.48 8.06 11.19
CA THR A 130 -5.30 7.21 11.09
C THR A 130 -4.78 7.16 9.66
N GLY A 131 -5.54 7.63 8.68
CA GLY A 131 -5.19 7.61 7.26
C GLY A 131 -5.39 6.25 6.59
N PHE A 132 -5.76 6.24 5.31
CA PHE A 132 -5.94 5.02 4.51
C PHE A 132 -5.42 5.23 3.07
N PRO A 133 -4.10 5.10 2.83
CA PRO A 133 -3.46 5.29 1.52
C PRO A 133 -3.57 4.05 0.60
N TRP A 134 -4.81 3.63 0.30
CA TRP A 134 -5.09 2.40 -0.44
C TRP A 134 -5.93 2.68 -1.68
N LEU A 135 -5.78 1.91 -2.78
CA LEU A 135 -6.59 2.08 -4.00
C LEU A 135 -6.57 3.51 -4.57
N TYR A 136 -5.40 4.13 -4.66
CA TYR A 136 -5.25 5.38 -5.41
C TYR A 136 -5.44 5.15 -6.90
N LEU A 137 -5.89 6.17 -7.63
CA LEU A 137 -5.94 6.09 -9.09
C LEU A 137 -4.56 5.74 -9.67
N GLY A 138 -3.48 6.25 -9.08
CA GLY A 138 -2.12 5.90 -9.46
C GLY A 138 -1.78 4.40 -9.34
N HIS A 139 -2.35 3.69 -8.35
CA HIS A 139 -2.10 2.25 -8.16
C HIS A 139 -2.65 1.39 -9.30
N THR A 140 -3.70 1.85 -9.99
CA THR A 140 -4.27 1.15 -11.16
C THR A 140 -3.28 1.00 -12.32
N GLN A 141 -2.19 1.77 -12.33
CA GLN A 141 -1.22 1.77 -13.42
C GLN A 141 -0.05 0.79 -13.21
N THR A 142 0.03 0.16 -12.04
CA THR A 142 1.18 -0.67 -11.62
C THR A 142 1.36 -1.96 -12.44
N SER A 143 0.33 -2.40 -13.16
CA SER A 143 0.43 -3.56 -14.06
C SER A 143 1.04 -3.25 -15.44
N PHE A 144 1.30 -1.98 -15.76
CA PHE A 144 1.98 -1.60 -16.99
C PHE A 144 3.18 -0.70 -16.69
N LEU A 145 4.37 -1.32 -16.68
CA LEU A 145 5.63 -0.74 -16.25
C LEU A 145 5.88 0.72 -16.71
N PRO A 146 5.68 1.08 -17.99
CA PRO A 146 5.90 2.45 -18.45
C PRO A 146 4.93 3.49 -17.87
N ALA A 147 3.71 3.12 -17.47
CA ALA A 147 2.68 4.08 -17.07
C ALA A 147 2.95 4.77 -15.72
N PHE A 148 3.75 4.17 -14.85
CA PHE A 148 3.97 4.69 -13.50
C PHE A 148 5.43 5.08 -13.20
N GLN A 149 6.34 4.99 -14.17
CA GLN A 149 7.75 5.39 -13.96
C GLN A 149 7.91 6.85 -13.52
N ALA A 150 7.01 7.74 -13.94
CA ALA A 150 7.01 9.13 -13.52
C ALA A 150 6.74 9.32 -12.01
N ALA A 151 6.39 8.26 -11.27
CA ALA A 151 6.34 8.29 -9.81
C ALA A 151 7.71 8.64 -9.19
N ASP A 152 8.82 8.39 -9.89
CA ASP A 152 10.15 8.84 -9.46
C ASP A 152 10.35 10.38 -9.54
N LEU A 153 9.43 11.10 -10.18
CA LEU A 153 9.40 12.56 -10.27
C LEU A 153 8.49 13.18 -9.21
N GLY A 154 7.31 12.59 -9.00
CA GLY A 154 6.26 13.22 -8.19
C GLY A 154 5.46 12.29 -7.29
N GLY A 155 5.89 11.04 -7.15
CA GLY A 155 5.16 10.02 -6.39
C GLY A 155 3.91 9.53 -7.10
N GLU A 156 3.19 8.63 -6.44
CA GLU A 156 1.93 8.05 -6.88
C GLU A 156 0.85 9.11 -7.20
N TYR A 157 0.89 10.25 -6.50
CA TYR A 157 -0.02 11.37 -6.73
C TYR A 157 0.15 12.05 -8.09
N LEU A 158 1.36 12.03 -8.68
CA LEU A 158 1.54 12.51 -10.05
C LEU A 158 0.82 11.61 -11.05
N ILE A 159 0.84 10.29 -10.82
CA ILE A 159 0.13 9.32 -11.66
C ILE A 159 -1.39 9.50 -11.48
N THR A 160 -1.87 9.66 -10.24
CA THR A 160 -3.27 10.04 -9.96
C THR A 160 -3.66 11.30 -10.74
N LEU A 161 -2.84 12.35 -10.71
CA LEU A 161 -3.14 13.62 -11.39
C LEU A 161 -3.36 13.41 -12.89
N VAL A 162 -2.49 12.64 -13.55
CA VAL A 162 -2.54 12.38 -14.99
C VAL A 162 -3.78 11.59 -15.36
N VAL A 163 -4.07 10.50 -14.63
CA VAL A 163 -5.27 9.67 -14.86
C VAL A 163 -6.56 10.46 -14.61
N ALA A 164 -6.60 11.23 -13.52
CA ALA A 164 -7.74 12.07 -13.19
C ALA A 164 -7.97 13.17 -14.23
N TYR A 165 -6.91 13.86 -14.66
CA TYR A 165 -7.01 14.92 -15.67
C TYR A 165 -7.49 14.39 -17.01
N PHE A 166 -7.00 13.21 -17.43
CA PHE A 166 -7.45 12.58 -18.67
C PHE A 166 -8.95 12.26 -18.64
N ASN A 167 -9.45 11.67 -17.54
CA ASN A 167 -10.89 11.42 -17.39
C ASN A 167 -11.73 12.71 -17.44
N LEU A 168 -11.28 13.77 -16.77
CA LEU A 168 -11.94 15.07 -16.79
C LEU A 168 -11.97 15.67 -18.20
N ALA A 169 -10.85 15.63 -18.90
CA ALA A 169 -10.72 16.10 -20.27
C ALA A 169 -11.58 15.31 -21.26
N LEU A 170 -11.61 13.98 -21.12
CA LEU A 170 -12.44 13.12 -21.95
C LEU A 170 -13.93 13.34 -21.69
N ALA A 171 -14.34 13.47 -20.43
CA ALA A 171 -15.73 13.83 -20.09
C ALA A 171 -16.14 15.18 -20.68
N ALA A 172 -15.27 16.19 -20.63
CA ALA A 172 -15.52 17.50 -21.24
C ALA A 172 -15.53 17.44 -22.78
N PHE A 173 -14.73 16.58 -23.40
CA PHE A 173 -14.79 16.35 -24.84
C PHE A 173 -16.12 15.70 -25.25
N VAL A 174 -16.60 14.70 -24.50
CA VAL A 174 -17.89 14.05 -24.77
C VAL A 174 -19.06 15.02 -24.58
N ARG A 175 -19.02 15.87 -23.55
CA ARG A 175 -20.10 16.80 -23.21
C ARG A 175 -20.12 18.06 -24.10
N ASP A 176 -18.97 18.70 -24.26
CA ASP A 176 -18.85 20.06 -24.79
C ASP A 176 -17.93 20.13 -26.03
N ARG A 177 -17.40 19.00 -26.53
CA ARG A 177 -16.41 18.95 -27.62
C ARG A 177 -15.16 19.80 -27.36
N ASN A 178 -14.76 19.94 -26.09
CA ASN A 178 -13.56 20.66 -25.70
C ASN A 178 -12.29 19.91 -26.15
N THR A 179 -11.84 20.19 -27.38
CA THR A 179 -10.67 19.59 -28.01
C THR A 179 -9.36 20.01 -27.34
N ASN A 180 -9.30 21.20 -26.76
CA ASN A 180 -8.08 21.72 -26.11
C ASN A 180 -7.71 20.89 -24.88
N SER A 181 -8.66 20.66 -23.96
CA SER A 181 -8.39 19.88 -22.74
C SER A 181 -7.98 18.44 -23.06
N ILE A 182 -8.64 17.78 -24.01
CA ILE A 182 -8.30 16.40 -24.38
C ILE A 182 -6.96 16.30 -25.12
N SER A 183 -6.60 17.31 -25.93
CA SER A 183 -5.28 17.38 -26.57
C SER A 183 -4.17 17.51 -25.53
N ILE A 184 -4.34 18.39 -24.55
CA ILE A 184 -3.37 18.54 -23.44
C ILE A 184 -3.29 17.23 -22.65
N ALA A 185 -4.41 16.59 -22.34
CA ALA A 185 -4.41 15.33 -21.62
C ALA A 185 -3.68 14.23 -22.39
N PHE A 186 -3.88 14.14 -23.71
CA PHE A 186 -3.18 13.19 -24.56
C PHE A 186 -1.67 13.46 -24.58
N VAL A 187 -1.25 14.72 -24.72
CA VAL A 187 0.16 15.11 -24.64
C VAL A 187 0.77 14.72 -23.30
N LEU A 188 0.05 14.94 -22.18
CA LEU A 188 0.52 14.54 -20.85
C LEU A 188 0.68 13.02 -20.71
N VAL A 189 -0.30 12.23 -21.17
CA VAL A 189 -0.22 10.77 -21.14
C VAL A 189 0.95 10.28 -22.01
N VAL A 190 1.09 10.81 -23.23
CA VAL A 190 2.21 10.49 -24.12
C VAL A 190 3.54 10.86 -23.48
N ALA A 191 3.64 12.02 -22.82
CA ALA A 191 4.87 12.44 -22.14
C ALA A 191 5.22 11.51 -20.97
N VAL A 192 4.25 11.14 -20.13
CA VAL A 192 4.45 10.20 -19.02
C VAL A 192 4.88 8.82 -19.55
N PHE A 193 4.23 8.32 -20.60
CA PHE A 193 4.53 7.01 -21.16
C PHE A 193 5.89 7.02 -21.86
N SER A 194 6.20 8.09 -22.62
CA SER A 194 7.50 8.25 -23.26
C SER A 194 8.62 8.32 -22.23
N TYR A 195 8.43 9.12 -21.16
CA TYR A 195 9.35 9.12 -20.03
C TYR A 195 9.49 7.72 -19.43
N GLY A 196 8.37 7.00 -19.25
CA GLY A 196 8.41 5.66 -18.70
C GLY A 196 9.13 4.64 -19.56
N PHE A 197 8.98 4.68 -20.88
CA PHE A 197 9.78 3.82 -21.77
C PHE A 197 11.28 4.14 -21.72
N LEU A 198 11.65 5.41 -21.49
CA LEU A 198 13.04 5.84 -21.33
C LEU A 198 13.61 5.55 -19.93
N ALA A 199 12.77 5.55 -18.91
CA ALA A 199 13.16 5.38 -17.51
C ALA A 199 13.14 3.92 -17.05
N LYS A 200 12.30 3.07 -17.66
CA LYS A 200 12.30 1.63 -17.38
C LYS A 200 13.66 1.05 -17.73
N GLY A 201 14.18 0.13 -16.91
CA GLY A 201 15.48 -0.48 -17.14
C GLY A 201 16.67 0.50 -17.10
N ARG A 202 16.49 1.72 -16.59
CA ARG A 202 17.64 2.62 -16.36
C ARG A 202 18.60 1.92 -15.41
N GLU A 203 19.83 1.72 -15.85
CA GLU A 203 20.88 1.16 -15.02
C GLU A 203 21.38 2.19 -14.01
N TYR A 204 21.53 1.73 -12.77
CA TYR A 204 22.15 2.49 -11.69
C TYR A 204 23.36 1.69 -11.22
N ASN A 205 24.38 2.36 -10.68
CA ASN A 205 25.43 1.64 -9.95
C ASN A 205 24.78 0.89 -8.77
N HIS A 206 25.00 -0.41 -8.73
CA HIS A 206 24.41 -1.31 -7.74
C HIS A 206 25.38 -2.43 -7.40
N GLU A 207 25.21 -3.01 -6.23
CA GLU A 207 25.75 -4.32 -5.90
C GLU A 207 24.59 -5.34 -5.93
N ILE A 208 24.94 -6.62 -6.05
CA ILE A 208 23.96 -7.71 -6.02
C ILE A 208 23.99 -8.35 -4.62
N LEU A 209 22.82 -8.39 -4.00
CA LEU A 209 22.57 -9.10 -2.75
C LEU A 209 21.73 -10.35 -3.05
N LYS A 210 22.35 -11.53 -2.98
CA LYS A 210 21.68 -12.83 -3.11
C LYS A 210 20.82 -13.05 -1.88
N THR A 211 19.52 -12.87 -2.05
CA THR A 211 18.56 -12.91 -0.96
C THR A 211 17.63 -14.10 -1.14
N ARG A 212 17.38 -14.85 -0.07
CA ARG A 212 16.35 -15.87 -0.05
C ARG A 212 15.19 -15.42 0.83
N ILE A 213 14.01 -15.33 0.23
CA ILE A 213 12.75 -15.10 0.94
C ILE A 213 12.17 -16.47 1.30
N ILE A 214 11.78 -16.64 2.56
CA ILE A 214 11.18 -17.86 3.08
C ILE A 214 9.69 -17.58 3.32
N GLN A 215 8.82 -18.34 2.66
CA GLN A 215 7.36 -18.22 2.79
C GLN A 215 6.80 -19.51 3.42
N PRO A 216 6.53 -19.54 4.74
CA PRO A 216 6.01 -20.74 5.40
C PRO A 216 4.62 -21.16 4.94
N ALA A 217 3.74 -20.20 4.64
CA ALA A 217 2.36 -20.42 4.22
C ALA A 217 1.54 -21.39 5.12
N TYR A 218 1.84 -21.46 6.41
CA TYR A 218 0.97 -22.15 7.37
C TYR A 218 -0.35 -21.39 7.52
N LYS A 219 -1.45 -22.11 7.82
CA LYS A 219 -2.78 -21.50 7.93
C LYS A 219 -2.82 -20.51 9.08
N GLN A 220 -3.41 -19.34 8.85
CA GLN A 220 -3.53 -18.30 9.88
C GLN A 220 -4.33 -18.76 11.11
N THR A 221 -5.29 -19.67 10.95
CA THR A 221 -6.05 -20.29 12.06
C THR A 221 -5.18 -21.17 12.94
N ASP A 222 -4.10 -21.73 12.39
CA ASP A 222 -3.20 -22.65 13.12
C ASP A 222 -2.18 -21.86 13.95
N LYS A 223 -1.89 -20.61 13.55
CA LYS A 223 -0.91 -19.73 14.22
C LYS A 223 -1.13 -19.60 15.71
N TRP A 224 -2.36 -19.38 16.14
CA TRP A 224 -2.69 -19.16 17.56
C TRP A 224 -3.35 -20.38 18.21
N ASN A 225 -3.30 -21.53 17.52
CA ASN A 225 -3.82 -22.78 18.03
C ASN A 225 -2.72 -23.51 18.80
N LYS A 226 -2.91 -23.68 20.11
CA LYS A 226 -1.96 -24.35 21.01
C LYS A 226 -1.61 -25.78 20.57
N ASP A 227 -2.55 -26.50 19.97
CA ASP A 227 -2.31 -27.87 19.50
C ASP A 227 -1.44 -27.92 18.23
N LYS A 228 -1.34 -26.79 17.51
CA LYS A 228 -0.58 -26.64 16.27
C LYS A 228 0.71 -25.84 16.43
N GLU A 229 0.91 -25.21 17.59
CA GLU A 229 2.06 -24.34 17.85
C GLU A 229 3.39 -25.04 17.57
N ALA A 230 3.56 -26.27 18.08
CA ALA A 230 4.79 -27.04 17.86
C ALA A 230 5.00 -27.40 16.38
N GLU A 231 3.94 -27.74 15.66
CA GLU A 231 3.99 -28.05 14.22
C GLU A 231 4.46 -26.83 13.42
N VAL A 232 3.88 -25.66 13.70
CA VAL A 232 4.25 -24.39 13.05
C VAL A 232 5.71 -24.03 13.37
N ILE A 233 6.12 -24.12 14.63
CA ILE A 233 7.50 -23.84 15.04
C ILE A 233 8.47 -24.77 14.32
N LEU A 234 8.16 -26.07 14.24
CA LEU A 234 9.01 -27.06 13.57
C LEU A 234 9.13 -26.77 12.07
N GLN A 235 8.00 -26.50 11.40
CA GLN A 235 7.98 -26.16 9.97
C GLN A 235 8.86 -24.95 9.67
N VAL A 236 8.66 -23.83 10.35
CA VAL A 236 9.45 -22.60 10.14
C VAL A 236 10.93 -22.86 10.43
N SER A 237 11.23 -23.56 11.52
CA SER A 237 12.60 -23.86 11.92
C SER A 237 13.32 -24.76 10.92
N GLU A 238 12.63 -25.75 10.35
CA GLU A 238 13.17 -26.59 9.28
C GLU A 238 13.44 -25.78 8.01
N MET A 239 12.52 -24.88 7.65
CA MET A 239 12.70 -24.04 6.48
C MET A 239 13.93 -23.12 6.59
N ILE A 240 14.15 -22.55 7.77
CA ILE A 240 15.34 -21.76 8.10
C ILE A 240 16.60 -22.61 8.00
N ARG A 241 16.62 -23.79 8.65
CA ARG A 241 17.78 -24.70 8.63
C ARG A 241 18.16 -25.13 7.21
N ASN A 242 17.18 -25.42 6.35
CA ASN A 242 17.43 -25.82 4.97
C ASN A 242 17.96 -24.67 4.09
N SER A 243 17.86 -23.43 4.57
CA SER A 243 18.37 -22.24 3.87
C SER A 243 19.83 -21.91 4.25
N ALA A 244 20.26 -22.24 5.47
CA ALA A 244 21.58 -21.88 5.99
C ALA A 244 22.80 -22.46 5.23
N PRO A 245 22.79 -23.68 4.65
CA PRO A 245 23.95 -24.21 3.92
C PRO A 245 24.19 -23.55 2.56
N GLN A 246 23.27 -22.70 2.11
CA GLN A 246 23.31 -22.09 0.79
C GLN A 246 23.84 -20.67 0.92
N ASN A 247 24.85 -20.35 0.11
CA ASN A 247 25.63 -19.11 0.18
C ASN A 247 24.80 -17.86 -0.22
N TYR A 248 23.85 -17.49 0.62
CA TYR A 248 23.04 -16.28 0.54
C TYR A 248 23.66 -15.17 1.38
N ASP A 249 23.44 -13.93 0.96
CA ASP A 249 23.85 -12.75 1.69
C ASP A 249 22.79 -12.30 2.71
N LEU A 250 21.52 -12.70 2.52
CA LEU A 250 20.41 -12.35 3.41
C LEU A 250 19.29 -13.39 3.32
N LEU A 251 18.77 -13.81 4.47
CA LEU A 251 17.49 -14.53 4.58
C LEU A 251 16.40 -13.57 5.05
N VAL A 252 15.22 -13.61 4.42
CA VAL A 252 14.09 -12.76 4.80
C VAL A 252 12.85 -13.59 5.12
N LEU A 253 12.29 -13.37 6.31
CA LEU A 253 11.09 -14.04 6.81
C LEU A 253 9.95 -13.03 7.05
N PRO A 254 8.69 -13.49 6.91
CA PRO A 254 7.52 -12.62 6.97
C PRO A 254 7.21 -12.10 8.38
N GLU A 255 6.16 -11.28 8.46
CA GLU A 255 5.66 -10.68 9.70
C GLU A 255 5.23 -11.73 10.73
N SER A 256 5.72 -11.58 11.97
CA SER A 256 5.36 -12.44 13.10
C SER A 256 5.45 -13.93 12.74
N VAL A 257 6.60 -14.36 12.21
CA VAL A 257 6.78 -15.68 11.58
C VAL A 257 6.59 -16.86 12.54
N TYR A 258 6.82 -16.63 13.83
CA TYR A 258 6.55 -17.62 14.88
C TYR A 258 5.29 -17.27 15.67
N PRO A 259 4.58 -18.27 16.21
CA PRO A 259 3.41 -18.09 17.07
C PRO A 259 3.79 -17.77 18.53
N ASN A 260 4.93 -17.09 18.75
CA ASN A 260 5.46 -16.85 20.09
C ASN A 260 6.27 -15.54 20.12
N MET A 261 6.52 -15.03 21.33
CA MET A 261 7.38 -13.87 21.53
C MET A 261 8.84 -14.25 21.25
N MET A 262 9.53 -13.37 20.55
CA MET A 262 10.91 -13.56 20.13
C MET A 262 11.89 -13.11 21.23
N ASN A 263 11.79 -13.73 22.39
CA ASN A 263 12.66 -13.54 23.54
C ASN A 263 13.91 -14.42 23.43
N ARG A 264 15.00 -14.07 24.14
CA ARG A 264 16.29 -14.80 24.06
C ARG A 264 16.22 -16.27 24.50
N ASP A 265 15.28 -16.59 25.37
CA ASP A 265 15.03 -17.94 25.88
C ASP A 265 14.22 -18.82 24.90
N PHE A 266 13.55 -18.21 23.91
CA PHE A 266 12.81 -18.93 22.87
C PHE A 266 13.76 -19.65 21.90
N ALA A 267 13.39 -20.88 21.53
CA ALA A 267 14.20 -21.71 20.63
C ALA A 267 14.36 -21.09 19.23
N GLY A 268 13.32 -20.42 18.71
CA GLY A 268 13.39 -19.72 17.42
C GLY A 268 14.40 -18.57 17.41
N TYR A 269 14.52 -17.82 18.52
CA TYR A 269 15.53 -16.77 18.65
C TYR A 269 16.95 -17.36 18.58
N ARG A 270 17.20 -18.44 19.33
CA ARG A 270 18.51 -19.12 19.31
C ARG A 270 18.84 -19.67 17.94
N LEU A 271 17.87 -20.27 17.25
CA LEU A 271 18.06 -20.76 15.89
C LEU A 271 18.46 -19.63 14.92
N MET A 272 17.72 -18.51 14.92
CA MET A 272 18.03 -17.35 14.07
C MET A 272 19.41 -16.77 14.40
N SER A 273 19.77 -16.71 15.68
CA SER A 273 21.09 -16.25 16.11
C SER A 273 22.21 -17.14 15.55
N ILE A 274 22.08 -18.47 15.66
CA ILE A 274 23.06 -19.43 15.15
C ILE A 274 23.17 -19.34 13.62
N VAL A 275 22.03 -19.28 12.92
CA VAL A 275 22.03 -19.17 11.44
C VAL A 275 22.64 -17.85 10.99
N SER A 276 22.45 -16.78 11.76
CA SER A 276 23.02 -15.46 11.47
C SER A 276 24.53 -15.37 11.58
N GLU A 277 25.20 -16.33 12.23
CA GLU A 277 26.67 -16.43 12.22
C GLU A 277 27.22 -16.74 10.81
N ILE A 278 26.39 -17.31 9.92
CA ILE A 278 26.74 -17.65 8.54
C ILE A 278 26.08 -16.67 7.56
N THR A 279 24.78 -16.45 7.70
CA THR A 279 23.99 -15.58 6.81
C THR A 279 23.03 -14.73 7.63
N PRO A 280 23.09 -13.39 7.54
CA PRO A 280 22.14 -12.50 8.22
C PRO A 280 20.68 -12.87 7.99
N VAL A 281 19.85 -12.71 9.02
CA VAL A 281 18.42 -13.06 8.99
C VAL A 281 17.58 -11.84 9.36
N LEU A 282 16.76 -11.36 8.43
CA LEU A 282 15.75 -10.34 8.66
C LEU A 282 14.39 -11.02 8.85
N ALA A 283 13.76 -10.87 10.01
CA ALA A 283 12.51 -11.56 10.32
C ALA A 283 11.52 -10.64 11.02
N GLY A 284 10.25 -10.75 10.64
CA GLY A 284 9.15 -10.16 11.40
C GLY A 284 8.86 -10.99 12.66
N VAL A 285 8.75 -10.31 13.80
CA VAL A 285 8.70 -10.92 15.13
C VAL A 285 7.70 -10.19 16.03
N ILE A 286 7.23 -10.86 17.07
CA ILE A 286 6.53 -10.23 18.18
C ILE A 286 7.50 -10.16 19.34
N ARG A 287 7.61 -9.01 20.00
CA ARG A 287 8.46 -8.85 21.19
C ARG A 287 7.74 -8.07 22.27
N ASN A 288 8.31 -8.08 23.47
CA ASN A 288 7.95 -7.13 24.52
C ASN A 288 9.16 -6.29 24.94
N ASN A 289 8.93 -5.23 25.71
CA ASN A 289 9.99 -4.36 26.24
C ASN A 289 10.84 -4.98 27.37
N GLY A 290 10.60 -6.25 27.72
CA GLY A 290 11.31 -6.97 28.80
C GLY A 290 10.96 -6.51 30.22
N LYS A 291 10.06 -5.53 30.38
CA LYS A 291 9.64 -5.04 31.69
C LYS A 291 8.51 -5.90 32.26
N VAL A 292 8.54 -6.10 33.57
CA VAL A 292 7.49 -6.82 34.31
C VAL A 292 6.32 -5.87 34.60
N GLU A 293 6.62 -4.66 35.04
CA GLU A 293 5.68 -3.53 35.16
C GLU A 293 5.67 -2.74 33.85
N ASP A 294 4.50 -2.24 33.41
CA ASP A 294 4.31 -1.54 32.13
C ASP A 294 4.81 -2.35 30.91
N ARG A 295 4.39 -3.62 30.84
CA ARG A 295 4.71 -4.50 29.73
C ARG A 295 4.05 -3.98 28.45
N GLU A 296 4.88 -3.67 27.47
CA GLU A 296 4.45 -3.26 26.13
C GLU A 296 4.80 -4.35 25.12
N TYR A 297 3.91 -4.60 24.17
CA TYR A 297 4.11 -5.53 23.07
C TYR A 297 4.31 -4.78 21.78
N PHE A 298 5.22 -5.28 20.94
CA PHE A 298 5.53 -4.66 19.65
C PHE A 298 5.46 -5.71 18.55
N ASN A 299 4.90 -5.29 17.42
CA ASN A 299 5.09 -5.96 16.15
C ASN A 299 6.35 -5.37 15.53
N SER A 300 7.37 -6.19 15.35
CA SER A 300 8.73 -5.72 15.12
C SER A 300 9.39 -6.47 13.99
N VAL A 301 10.51 -5.94 13.54
CA VAL A 301 11.45 -6.63 12.66
C VAL A 301 12.78 -6.70 13.38
N TYR A 302 13.40 -7.87 13.36
CA TYR A 302 14.79 -8.05 13.78
C TYR A 302 15.67 -8.30 12.56
N LEU A 303 16.87 -7.70 12.57
CA LEU A 303 18.00 -8.18 11.78
C LEU A 303 18.98 -8.85 12.74
N PHE A 304 19.09 -10.17 12.64
CA PHE A 304 20.16 -10.95 13.26
C PHE A 304 21.37 -10.93 12.33
N ASP A 305 22.51 -10.48 12.81
CA ASP A 305 23.70 -10.25 11.98
C ASP A 305 24.95 -11.04 12.42
N GLY A 306 24.75 -12.06 13.26
CA GLY A 306 25.79 -12.90 13.84
C GLY A 306 26.53 -12.28 15.04
N LYS A 307 26.37 -10.97 15.29
CA LYS A 307 27.01 -10.27 16.42
C LYS A 307 26.01 -9.61 17.34
N ASP A 308 25.01 -8.95 16.77
CA ASP A 308 23.96 -8.23 17.48
C ASP A 308 22.60 -8.42 16.79
N VAL A 309 21.54 -7.90 17.42
CA VAL A 309 20.20 -7.88 16.86
C VAL A 309 19.70 -6.45 16.77
N GLN A 310 19.63 -5.94 15.53
CA GLN A 310 19.04 -4.63 15.27
C GLN A 310 17.51 -4.77 15.26
N THR A 311 16.81 -3.78 15.80
CA THR A 311 15.35 -3.83 16.00
C THR A 311 14.65 -2.64 15.37
N TYR A 312 13.54 -2.89 14.71
CA TYR A 312 12.58 -1.88 14.28
C TYR A 312 11.20 -2.26 14.82
N ASP A 313 10.54 -1.33 15.51
CA ASP A 313 9.17 -1.51 16.00
C ASP A 313 8.20 -0.81 15.04
N LYS A 314 7.13 -1.48 14.63
CA LYS A 314 6.10 -0.96 13.73
C LYS A 314 5.55 0.36 14.27
N ARG A 315 5.62 1.41 13.46
CA ARG A 315 5.27 2.79 13.84
C ARG A 315 3.81 3.12 13.53
N LYS A 316 3.26 2.50 12.48
CA LYS A 316 1.86 2.69 12.08
C LYS A 316 1.09 1.39 12.29
N LEU A 317 0.23 1.39 13.30
CA LEU A 317 -0.57 0.24 13.71
C LEU A 317 -1.93 0.20 13.01
N VAL A 318 -2.39 -1.01 12.65
CA VAL A 318 -3.69 -1.24 12.02
C VAL A 318 -4.81 -0.99 13.04
N PRO A 319 -5.70 -0.01 12.80
CA PRO A 319 -6.84 0.24 13.68
C PRO A 319 -7.76 -0.99 13.75
N PHE A 320 -8.24 -1.33 14.95
CA PHE A 320 -9.11 -2.48 15.24
C PHE A 320 -8.47 -3.86 15.04
N GLY A 321 -7.25 -3.94 14.51
CA GLY A 321 -6.49 -5.18 14.35
C GLY A 321 -5.34 -5.30 15.34
N GLU A 322 -4.59 -4.21 15.55
CA GLU A 322 -3.41 -4.17 16.44
C GLU A 322 -3.63 -3.29 17.66
N TYR A 323 -4.61 -2.39 17.60
CA TYR A 323 -5.05 -1.61 18.75
C TYR A 323 -6.52 -1.22 18.62
N PHE A 324 -7.20 -1.00 19.73
CA PHE A 324 -8.58 -0.51 19.71
C PHE A 324 -8.63 1.04 19.74
N PRO A 325 -9.02 1.73 18.65
CA PRO A 325 -9.11 3.19 18.63
C PRO A 325 -10.18 3.68 19.61
N MET A 326 -9.84 4.70 20.42
CA MET A 326 -10.75 5.23 21.45
C MET A 326 -11.24 4.14 22.43
N GLY A 327 -10.36 3.21 22.82
CA GLY A 327 -10.68 2.08 23.71
C GLY A 327 -11.42 2.46 24.99
N SER A 328 -11.21 3.66 25.54
CA SER A 328 -11.96 4.14 26.71
C SER A 328 -13.45 4.40 26.45
N LEU A 329 -13.85 4.72 25.22
CA LEU A 329 -15.23 5.06 24.84
C LEU A 329 -16.06 3.83 24.43
N PHE A 330 -15.41 2.75 23.99
CA PHE A 330 -16.07 1.56 23.42
C PHE A 330 -15.61 0.23 24.03
N LYS A 331 -15.14 0.24 25.29
CA LYS A 331 -14.75 -0.98 26.05
C LYS A 331 -15.71 -2.17 25.95
N PRO A 332 -17.05 -2.00 25.96
CA PRO A 332 -17.96 -3.14 25.82
C PRO A 332 -17.88 -3.83 24.45
N ILE A 333 -17.59 -3.08 23.38
CA ILE A 333 -17.46 -3.60 22.01
C ILE A 333 -16.13 -4.34 21.88
N ASP A 334 -15.04 -3.77 22.39
CA ASP A 334 -13.73 -4.40 22.41
C ASP A 334 -13.76 -5.75 23.16
N TYR A 335 -14.31 -5.77 24.36
CA TYR A 335 -14.44 -6.99 25.16
C TYR A 335 -15.32 -8.05 24.48
N TYR A 336 -16.45 -7.66 23.88
CA TYR A 336 -17.43 -8.61 23.34
C TYR A 336 -17.04 -9.18 21.97
N PHE A 337 -16.35 -8.39 21.14
CA PHE A 337 -16.00 -8.79 19.77
C PHE A 337 -14.51 -9.15 19.59
N PHE A 338 -13.61 -8.57 20.38
CA PHE A 338 -12.17 -8.74 20.25
C PHE A 338 -11.51 -9.36 21.49
N LYS A 339 -12.31 -9.76 22.49
CA LYS A 339 -11.92 -10.52 23.69
C LYS A 339 -10.89 -9.82 24.58
N GLY A 340 -10.71 -8.50 24.45
CA GLY A 340 -9.76 -7.73 25.26
C GLY A 340 -8.30 -8.15 25.03
N ALA A 341 -7.92 -8.42 23.78
CA ALA A 341 -6.52 -8.66 23.41
C ALA A 341 -5.65 -7.45 23.82
N GLU A 342 -4.42 -7.72 24.28
CA GLU A 342 -3.49 -6.64 24.64
C GLU A 342 -3.08 -5.87 23.37
N ASP A 343 -3.26 -4.55 23.40
CA ASP A 343 -2.88 -3.66 22.29
C ASP A 343 -1.36 -3.69 22.06
N PHE A 344 -0.96 -3.59 20.80
CA PHE A 344 0.43 -3.31 20.45
C PHE A 344 0.77 -1.84 20.71
N SER A 345 2.00 -1.59 21.16
CA SER A 345 2.62 -0.27 21.23
C SER A 345 3.27 0.09 19.89
N ALA A 346 3.19 1.38 19.53
CA ALA A 346 3.81 1.90 18.31
C ALA A 346 5.28 2.25 18.53
N GLY A 347 6.12 1.90 17.55
CA GLY A 347 7.49 2.41 17.43
C GLY A 347 7.54 3.92 17.17
N ARG A 348 8.67 4.55 17.48
CA ARG A 348 8.81 6.01 17.44
C ARG A 348 9.77 6.48 16.34
N GLU A 349 10.93 5.84 16.27
CA GLU A 349 12.03 6.28 15.42
C GLU A 349 12.04 5.59 14.06
N PRO A 350 12.39 6.29 12.97
CA PRO A 350 12.81 5.64 11.74
C PRO A 350 14.08 4.82 12.00
N THR A 351 14.23 3.68 11.34
CA THR A 351 15.40 2.80 11.49
C THR A 351 15.90 2.39 10.11
N VAL A 352 17.22 2.26 9.98
CA VAL A 352 17.86 1.59 8.83
C VAL A 352 18.69 0.46 9.40
N PHE A 353 18.40 -0.76 9.00
CA PHE A 353 19.25 -1.89 9.36
C PHE A 353 20.51 -1.87 8.52
N SER A 354 21.67 -2.08 9.13
CA SER A 354 22.96 -1.98 8.45
C SER A 354 23.84 -3.18 8.76
N HIS A 355 24.25 -3.92 7.73
CA HIS A 355 25.24 -4.99 7.84
C HIS A 355 25.93 -5.19 6.49
N GLU A 356 27.25 -4.95 6.42
CA GLU A 356 28.01 -5.00 5.17
C GLU A 356 27.34 -4.20 4.03
N LYS A 357 26.92 -4.86 2.95
CA LYS A 357 26.21 -4.29 1.80
C LYS A 357 24.71 -4.05 2.04
N ILE A 358 24.15 -4.56 3.13
CA ILE A 358 22.73 -4.42 3.47
C ILE A 358 22.51 -3.09 4.17
N LYS A 359 21.67 -2.22 3.58
CA LYS A 359 21.08 -1.06 4.24
C LYS A 359 19.57 -1.08 4.02
N ALA A 360 18.85 -1.83 4.85
CA ALA A 360 17.43 -2.08 4.65
C ALA A 360 16.55 -1.06 5.38
N ALA A 361 15.54 -0.54 4.68
CA ALA A 361 14.41 0.17 5.26
C ALA A 361 13.31 -0.84 5.63
N PRO A 362 13.20 -1.28 6.90
CA PRO A 362 12.15 -2.21 7.32
C PRO A 362 10.76 -1.55 7.30
N MET A 363 9.81 -2.26 6.70
CA MET A 363 8.38 -1.95 6.71
C MET A 363 7.60 -3.17 7.18
N VAL A 364 6.70 -2.97 8.14
CA VAL A 364 5.83 -4.06 8.60
C VAL A 364 4.45 -3.92 8.00
N CYS A 365 4.04 -4.92 7.21
CA CYS A 365 2.72 -5.01 6.63
C CYS A 365 2.37 -3.71 5.86
N TYR A 366 1.19 -3.17 6.11
CA TYR A 366 0.65 -2.00 5.44
C TYR A 366 1.42 -0.67 5.67
N GLU A 367 2.50 -0.65 6.48
CA GLU A 367 3.38 0.52 6.60
C GLU A 367 3.95 0.96 5.25
N SER A 368 4.19 0.02 4.33
CA SER A 368 4.67 0.33 2.98
C SER A 368 3.69 1.20 2.19
N ALA A 369 2.40 1.23 2.55
CA ALA A 369 1.42 2.13 1.94
C ALA A 369 1.61 3.61 2.33
N TYR A 370 2.38 3.89 3.39
CA TYR A 370 2.67 5.24 3.83
C TYR A 370 4.03 5.69 3.31
N SER A 371 4.02 6.38 2.16
CA SER A 371 5.23 6.96 1.55
C SER A 371 6.10 7.74 2.56
N ASN A 372 5.48 8.45 3.49
CA ASN A 372 6.15 9.23 4.53
C ASN A 372 6.84 8.39 5.62
N LEU A 373 6.60 7.09 5.72
CA LEU A 373 7.36 6.17 6.58
C LEU A 373 8.60 5.61 5.87
N VAL A 374 8.51 5.46 4.55
CA VAL A 374 9.62 4.98 3.71
C VAL A 374 10.69 6.04 3.53
N ARG A 375 10.29 7.27 3.15
CA ARG A 375 11.22 8.35 2.80
C ARG A 375 12.32 8.62 3.83
N PRO A 376 12.04 8.77 5.14
CA PRO A 376 13.07 9.08 6.12
C PRO A 376 14.16 8.00 6.20
N GLN A 377 13.80 6.73 5.97
CA GLN A 377 14.74 5.61 5.98
C GLN A 377 15.62 5.62 4.72
N ILE A 378 15.06 5.97 3.57
CA ILE A 378 15.82 6.20 2.33
C ILE A 378 16.78 7.39 2.48
N ASP A 379 16.33 8.47 3.10
CA ASP A 379 17.15 9.64 3.36
C ASP A 379 18.31 9.35 4.33
N ALA A 380 18.09 8.45 5.28
CA ALA A 380 19.12 7.91 6.17
C ALA A 380 20.07 6.89 5.50
N GLY A 381 19.90 6.60 4.21
CA GLY A 381 20.85 5.84 3.41
C GLY A 381 20.47 4.39 3.13
N ALA A 382 19.22 3.99 3.36
CA ALA A 382 18.74 2.68 2.94
C ALA A 382 18.88 2.49 1.42
N ASN A 383 19.41 1.33 1.02
CA ASN A 383 19.66 0.91 -0.37
C ASN A 383 18.67 -0.16 -0.87
N MET A 384 17.80 -0.66 0.03
CA MET A 384 16.67 -1.52 -0.29
C MET A 384 15.52 -1.29 0.70
N ILE A 385 14.31 -1.68 0.33
CA ILE A 385 13.14 -1.70 1.20
C ILE A 385 12.83 -3.17 1.53
N ALA A 386 12.69 -3.50 2.82
CA ALA A 386 12.33 -4.84 3.27
C ALA A 386 10.91 -4.80 3.84
N VAL A 387 9.95 -5.37 3.11
CA VAL A 387 8.55 -5.44 3.54
C VAL A 387 8.29 -6.83 4.10
N VAL A 388 8.06 -6.94 5.41
CA VAL A 388 7.63 -8.20 6.04
C VAL A 388 6.12 -8.11 6.32
N THR A 389 5.33 -9.03 5.79
CA THR A 389 3.86 -8.94 5.86
C THR A 389 3.20 -10.27 6.17
N ASN A 390 2.06 -10.22 6.86
CA ASN A 390 1.13 -11.31 7.02
C ASN A 390 -0.18 -10.98 6.31
N ASP A 391 -0.18 -11.09 4.98
CA ASP A 391 -1.38 -10.87 4.16
C ASP A 391 -2.48 -11.94 4.35
N SER A 392 -2.27 -12.95 5.21
CA SER A 392 -3.30 -13.96 5.49
C SER A 392 -4.62 -13.33 5.91
N TRP A 393 -4.58 -12.18 6.59
CA TRP A 393 -5.75 -11.44 7.04
C TRP A 393 -6.68 -11.01 5.91
N PHE A 394 -6.16 -10.84 4.69
CA PHE A 394 -6.97 -10.51 3.52
C PHE A 394 -7.66 -11.72 2.89
N GLY A 395 -7.21 -12.94 3.21
CA GLY A 395 -7.66 -14.18 2.58
C GLY A 395 -7.36 -14.25 1.07
N ASP A 396 -8.00 -15.19 0.38
CA ASP A 396 -7.92 -15.32 -1.08
C ASP A 396 -8.84 -14.31 -1.79
N THR A 397 -8.41 -13.05 -1.73
CA THR A 397 -9.14 -11.89 -2.25
C THR A 397 -8.18 -10.94 -2.97
N GLN A 398 -8.64 -9.73 -3.32
CA GLN A 398 -7.81 -8.72 -3.96
C GLN A 398 -6.80 -8.04 -3.01
N GLY A 399 -6.99 -8.14 -1.69
CA GLY A 399 -6.17 -7.43 -0.70
C GLY A 399 -4.64 -7.63 -0.86
N PRO A 400 -4.14 -8.88 -1.00
CA PRO A 400 -2.71 -9.13 -1.18
C PRO A 400 -2.15 -8.50 -2.47
N TYR A 401 -2.92 -8.51 -3.57
CA TYR A 401 -2.52 -7.91 -4.85
C TYR A 401 -2.54 -6.37 -4.79
N GLN A 402 -3.52 -5.79 -4.10
CA GLN A 402 -3.56 -4.35 -3.82
C GLN A 402 -2.35 -3.91 -2.99
N HIS A 403 -1.97 -4.71 -1.99
CA HIS A 403 -0.78 -4.46 -1.17
C HIS A 403 0.52 -4.59 -1.99
N MET A 404 0.61 -5.56 -2.89
CA MET A 404 1.75 -5.71 -3.80
C MET A 404 1.89 -4.53 -4.77
N ALA A 405 0.78 -4.00 -5.31
CA ALA A 405 0.80 -2.81 -6.15
C ALA A 405 1.37 -1.57 -5.43
N VAL A 406 1.06 -1.44 -4.13
CA VAL A 406 1.66 -0.40 -3.29
C VAL A 406 3.18 -0.55 -3.23
N ASP A 407 3.68 -1.76 -2.98
CA ASP A 407 5.13 -2.02 -2.90
C ASP A 407 5.84 -1.76 -4.24
N ILE A 408 5.21 -2.13 -5.37
CA ILE A 408 5.71 -1.83 -6.72
C ILE A 408 5.85 -0.31 -6.90
N MET A 409 4.86 0.46 -6.43
CA MET A 409 4.93 1.92 -6.48
C MET A 409 6.06 2.46 -5.60
N ARG A 410 6.26 1.91 -4.39
CA ARG A 410 7.39 2.29 -3.50
C ARG A 410 8.74 2.09 -4.19
N ALA A 411 8.91 0.98 -4.90
CA ALA A 411 10.16 0.66 -5.59
C ALA A 411 10.55 1.76 -6.60
N VAL A 412 9.59 2.20 -7.42
CA VAL A 412 9.79 3.24 -8.44
C VAL A 412 9.96 4.63 -7.83
N GLU A 413 9.12 4.99 -6.86
CA GLU A 413 9.19 6.28 -6.20
C GLU A 413 10.58 6.58 -5.65
N TYR A 414 11.21 5.59 -5.04
CA TYR A 414 12.50 5.75 -4.39
C TYR A 414 13.68 5.21 -5.19
N ARG A 415 13.44 4.56 -6.34
CA ARG A 415 14.45 3.81 -7.10
C ARG A 415 15.23 2.86 -6.20
N ARG A 416 14.50 2.00 -5.49
CA ARG A 416 15.02 0.99 -4.57
C ARG A 416 14.38 -0.35 -4.86
N SER A 417 15.16 -1.42 -4.80
CA SER A 417 14.56 -2.75 -4.80
C SER A 417 13.70 -2.95 -3.55
N VAL A 418 12.58 -3.62 -3.71
CA VAL A 418 11.71 -4.04 -2.61
C VAL A 418 11.78 -5.55 -2.49
N VAL A 419 12.17 -6.02 -1.30
CA VAL A 419 12.13 -7.43 -0.92
C VAL A 419 10.91 -7.62 -0.05
N ARG A 420 9.89 -8.29 -0.60
CA ARG A 420 8.61 -8.53 0.06
C ARG A 420 8.52 -9.98 0.51
N ALA A 421 8.53 -10.20 1.83
CA ALA A 421 8.32 -11.50 2.45
C ALA A 421 6.92 -11.58 3.06
N ALA A 422 6.05 -12.39 2.46
CA ALA A 422 4.69 -12.61 2.90
C ALA A 422 4.52 -13.98 3.55
N GLN A 423 3.65 -14.07 4.57
CA GLN A 423 3.37 -15.34 5.24
C GLN A 423 2.57 -16.31 4.37
N THR A 424 1.37 -15.94 3.96
CA THR A 424 0.55 -16.65 2.95
C THR A 424 0.25 -15.77 1.73
N GLY A 425 0.72 -14.51 1.75
CA GLY A 425 0.54 -13.53 0.69
C GLY A 425 1.38 -13.85 -0.56
N VAL A 426 1.51 -12.85 -1.44
CA VAL A 426 2.48 -12.90 -2.53
C VAL A 426 3.82 -12.39 -2.01
N SER A 427 4.84 -13.24 -1.97
CA SER A 427 6.24 -12.82 -1.78
C SER A 427 6.85 -12.47 -3.13
N ALA A 428 7.67 -11.41 -3.18
CA ALA A 428 8.24 -10.94 -4.43
C ALA A 428 9.57 -10.21 -4.23
N CYS A 429 10.41 -10.24 -5.27
CA CYS A 429 11.51 -9.29 -5.43
C CYS A 429 11.18 -8.33 -6.55
N ILE A 430 11.16 -7.04 -6.22
CA ILE A 430 10.77 -5.97 -7.12
C ILE A 430 12.00 -5.10 -7.35
N ASP A 431 12.35 -4.88 -8.61
CA ASP A 431 13.46 -4.05 -9.01
C ASP A 431 13.18 -2.55 -8.83
N PRO A 432 14.21 -1.68 -8.86
CA PRO A 432 14.06 -0.22 -8.70
C PRO A 432 13.17 0.46 -9.75
N ASP A 433 12.85 -0.22 -10.84
CA ASP A 433 11.90 0.25 -11.86
C ASP A 433 10.50 -0.35 -11.72
N GLY A 434 10.25 -1.17 -10.69
CA GLY A 434 8.96 -1.82 -10.46
C GLY A 434 8.80 -3.17 -11.16
N THR A 435 9.83 -3.66 -11.88
CA THR A 435 9.79 -5.00 -12.48
C THR A 435 9.80 -6.06 -11.39
N ILE A 436 8.86 -7.01 -11.45
CA ILE A 436 8.86 -8.19 -10.56
C ILE A 436 9.86 -9.19 -11.14
N GLN A 437 11.01 -9.35 -10.49
CA GLN A 437 12.05 -10.29 -10.92
C GLN A 437 11.59 -11.74 -10.73
N ALA A 438 11.02 -12.01 -9.57
CA ALA A 438 10.53 -13.32 -9.17
C ALA A 438 9.41 -13.14 -8.13
N GLU A 439 8.45 -14.05 -8.13
CA GLU A 439 7.36 -14.08 -7.16
C GLU A 439 7.02 -15.51 -6.71
N LEU A 440 6.54 -15.63 -5.48
CA LEU A 440 5.96 -16.84 -4.94
C LEU A 440 4.51 -16.52 -4.56
N GLY A 441 3.58 -17.20 -5.27
CA GLY A 441 2.16 -16.87 -5.21
C GLY A 441 1.48 -17.17 -3.88
N LEU A 442 0.23 -16.73 -3.78
CA LEU A 442 -0.63 -16.86 -2.61
C LEU A 442 -0.73 -18.32 -2.12
N ASN A 443 -0.66 -18.52 -0.80
CA ASN A 443 -0.80 -19.81 -0.11
C ASN A 443 0.21 -20.89 -0.56
N LYS A 444 1.34 -20.52 -1.17
CA LYS A 444 2.39 -21.47 -1.57
C LYS A 444 3.53 -21.49 -0.56
N ALA A 445 3.72 -22.59 0.16
CA ALA A 445 4.89 -22.77 1.01
C ALA A 445 6.14 -22.96 0.14
N GLY A 446 7.24 -22.27 0.45
CA GLY A 446 8.48 -22.44 -0.31
C GLY A 446 9.51 -21.34 -0.08
N TYR A 447 10.43 -21.26 -1.05
CA TYR A 447 11.54 -20.31 -1.07
C TYR A 447 11.49 -19.51 -2.38
N LEU A 448 11.91 -18.26 -2.31
CA LEU A 448 12.09 -17.39 -3.46
C LEU A 448 13.49 -16.80 -3.41
N ASP A 449 14.32 -17.16 -4.40
CA ASP A 449 15.68 -16.68 -4.52
C ASP A 449 15.74 -15.46 -5.43
N CYS A 450 16.44 -14.43 -4.97
CA CYS A 450 16.39 -13.09 -5.55
C CYS A 450 17.80 -12.50 -5.66
N GLU A 451 18.03 -11.74 -6.72
CA GLU A 451 19.26 -10.93 -6.88
C GLU A 451 18.90 -9.47 -6.68
N VAL A 452 18.96 -9.02 -5.43
CA VAL A 452 18.48 -7.70 -5.02
C VAL A 452 19.52 -6.65 -5.39
N LYS A 453 19.14 -5.68 -6.23
CA LYS A 453 20.01 -4.57 -6.64
C LYS A 453 20.03 -3.49 -5.57
N THR A 454 21.14 -3.33 -4.87
CA THR A 454 21.31 -2.31 -3.83
C THR A 454 21.68 -0.96 -4.46
N VAL A 455 20.66 -0.19 -4.82
CA VAL A 455 20.83 1.13 -5.46
C VAL A 455 20.87 2.24 -4.41
N THR A 456 21.78 3.20 -4.57
CA THR A 456 21.87 4.40 -3.71
C THR A 456 21.44 5.70 -4.40
N ALA A 457 21.32 5.69 -5.73
CA ALA A 457 20.88 6.85 -6.51
C ALA A 457 19.52 7.37 -6.02
N LYS A 458 19.38 8.69 -5.85
CA LYS A 458 18.12 9.29 -5.39
C LYS A 458 17.27 9.71 -6.59
N SER A 459 15.99 9.35 -6.57
CA SER A 459 15.01 9.91 -7.49
C SER A 459 14.73 11.38 -7.18
N ILE A 460 14.12 12.10 -8.14
CA ILE A 460 13.69 13.48 -7.88
C ILE A 460 12.68 13.50 -6.74
N PHE A 461 11.72 12.56 -6.74
CA PHE A 461 10.73 12.44 -5.69
C PHE A 461 11.34 12.14 -4.31
N SER A 462 12.38 11.31 -4.21
CA SER A 462 13.08 11.08 -2.95
C SER A 462 13.64 12.38 -2.37
N VAL A 463 14.15 13.27 -3.21
CA VAL A 463 14.75 14.55 -2.79
C VAL A 463 13.70 15.63 -2.52
N THR A 464 12.68 15.77 -3.37
CA THR A 464 11.72 16.89 -3.28
C THR A 464 10.43 16.52 -2.55
N GLY A 465 10.09 15.24 -2.49
CA GLY A 465 8.77 14.75 -2.10
C GLY A 465 7.67 15.45 -2.91
N TYR A 466 6.57 15.78 -2.22
CA TYR A 466 5.40 16.43 -2.81
C TYR A 466 5.53 17.96 -2.95
N LEU A 467 6.74 18.55 -2.94
CA LEU A 467 6.93 19.99 -3.16
C LEU A 467 6.31 20.46 -4.49
N TRP A 468 6.38 19.63 -5.53
CA TRP A 468 5.76 19.91 -6.83
C TRP A 468 4.25 20.19 -6.71
N LEU A 469 3.54 19.50 -5.81
CA LEU A 469 2.11 19.66 -5.61
C LEU A 469 1.80 21.01 -4.96
N VAL A 470 2.63 21.43 -3.99
CA VAL A 470 2.54 22.75 -3.36
C VAL A 470 2.77 23.86 -4.39
N LEU A 471 3.82 23.73 -5.21
CA LEU A 471 4.13 24.68 -6.28
C LEU A 471 3.02 24.75 -7.34
N LEU A 472 2.44 23.60 -7.71
CA LEU A 472 1.32 23.53 -8.65
C LEU A 472 0.10 24.29 -8.10
N ILE A 473 -0.29 24.03 -6.85
CA ILE A 473 -1.43 24.69 -6.21
C ILE A 473 -1.19 26.21 -6.11
N ALA A 474 0.01 26.63 -5.68
CA ALA A 474 0.38 28.03 -5.59
C ALA A 474 0.34 28.73 -6.96
N GLY A 475 0.88 28.08 -8.00
CA GLY A 475 0.88 28.59 -9.37
C GLY A 475 -0.54 28.78 -9.92
N ILE A 476 -1.43 27.80 -9.70
CA ILE A 476 -2.84 27.91 -10.09
C ILE A 476 -3.52 29.08 -9.37
N PHE A 477 -3.30 29.22 -8.06
CA PHE A 477 -3.89 30.31 -7.28
C PHE A 477 -3.43 31.70 -7.76
N ILE A 478 -2.14 31.86 -8.04
CA ILE A 478 -1.57 33.12 -8.58
C ILE A 478 -2.18 33.43 -9.96
N TYR A 479 -2.29 32.43 -10.83
CA TYR A 479 -2.88 32.58 -12.15
C TYR A 479 -4.35 33.01 -12.06
N GLU A 480 -5.17 32.35 -11.24
CA GLU A 480 -6.57 32.73 -11.06
C GLU A 480 -6.72 34.14 -10.49
N ARG A 481 -5.89 34.52 -9.51
CA ARG A 481 -5.92 35.87 -8.94
C ARG A 481 -5.61 36.93 -9.99
N ARG A 482 -4.60 36.71 -10.84
CA ARG A 482 -4.29 37.63 -11.95
C ARG A 482 -5.45 37.76 -12.93
N GLN A 483 -6.08 36.66 -13.31
CA GLN A 483 -7.24 36.68 -14.21
C GLN A 483 -8.44 37.43 -13.63
N ARG A 484 -8.62 37.43 -12.31
CA ARG A 484 -9.66 38.22 -11.62
C ARG A 484 -9.33 39.70 -11.47
N LEU A 485 -8.05 40.09 -11.53
CA LEU A 485 -7.63 41.50 -11.47
C LEU A 485 -7.64 42.17 -12.86
N ILE A 486 -7.57 41.37 -13.93
CA ILE A 486 -7.62 41.83 -15.32
C ILE A 486 -9.08 41.98 -15.82
N LYS A 487 -10.02 41.28 -15.16
CA LYS A 487 -11.48 41.43 -15.37
C LYS A 487 -12.05 42.44 -14.39
#